data_AF-A0A538KVM2-F1
#
_entry.id   AF-A0A538KVM2-F1
#
_cell.length_a   1.000
_cell.length_b   1.000
_cell.length_c   1.000
_cell.angle_alpha   90.00
_cell.angle_beta   90.00
_cell.angle_gamma   90.00
#
_symmetry.space_group_name_H-M   'P 1'
#
loop_
_entity.id
_entity.type
_entity.pdbx_description
1 polymer ?
#
loop_
_entity_poly.entity_id
_entity_poly.type
_entity_poly.pdbx_seq_one_letter_code
_entity_poly.pdbx_strand_id
1 'polypeptide(L)'
;MPTFCRHNRFIQNCPICREPEPPRRPARPAGARSTAAPSRRARASATGVKVRRVARAADDGYRNALVPGLRSSADAQRLAEEVAFAAGRLADLADAPGGLYAEAASEPDREEGLWLATLIAVLGPLTSDDPFAGVRAARVRWADRSTPSLDGVPLGPRAGAPDAAGAERGLDAYRAWAERAGGQGAALLGAPGWTPERRFDRAYERLGALPGLARPARYDLLVTLGRLGLADVRPDALHFADGDDASLAARRVFGIADRFLLERRASDLAEACDVPLEALDLALANFGSERGRITQGASADAADPAAEDRAAAALGV
;
A
#
# COMPACT_ATOMS: atom_id res chain seq x y z
N MET A 1 -8.10 -42.82 20.37
CA MET A 1 -8.06 -42.60 18.91
C MET A 1 -7.52 -41.21 18.65
N PRO A 2 -6.55 -41.03 17.74
CA PRO A 2 -5.99 -39.71 17.48
C PRO A 2 -7.04 -38.81 16.81
N THR A 3 -7.35 -37.68 17.44
CA THR A 3 -8.35 -36.71 16.99
C THR A 3 -7.75 -35.74 15.98
N PHE A 4 -8.42 -35.60 14.85
CA PHE A 4 -8.12 -34.57 13.85
C PHE A 4 -8.81 -33.26 14.24
N CYS A 5 -8.12 -32.14 14.04
CA CYS A 5 -8.69 -30.79 14.18
C CYS A 5 -9.39 -30.35 12.88
N ARG A 6 -10.08 -29.20 12.91
CA ARG A 6 -10.69 -28.56 11.72
C ARG A 6 -9.69 -28.17 10.62
N HIS A 7 -8.39 -28.17 10.89
CA HIS A 7 -7.33 -27.93 9.90
C HIS A 7 -6.80 -29.23 9.25
N ASN A 8 -7.55 -30.33 9.37
CA ASN A 8 -7.24 -31.65 8.81
C ASN A 8 -5.83 -32.18 9.17
N ARG A 9 -5.41 -31.89 10.41
CA ARG A 9 -4.16 -32.40 11.02
C ARG A 9 -4.47 -32.99 12.39
N PHE A 10 -3.64 -33.91 12.86
CA PHE A 10 -3.68 -34.35 14.26
C PHE A 10 -3.50 -33.14 15.19
N ILE A 11 -4.34 -33.04 16.23
CA ILE A 11 -4.33 -31.91 17.18
C ILE A 11 -2.92 -31.61 17.71
N GLN A 12 -2.17 -32.65 18.10
CA GLN A 12 -0.80 -32.55 18.61
C GLN A 12 0.24 -32.01 17.61
N ASN A 13 -0.07 -32.03 16.30
CA ASN A 13 0.83 -31.61 15.22
C ASN A 13 0.32 -30.36 14.47
N CYS A 14 -0.81 -29.79 14.89
CA CYS A 14 -1.34 -28.59 14.25
C CYS A 14 -0.63 -27.35 14.81
N PRO A 15 0.13 -26.59 14.01
CA PRO A 15 0.82 -25.40 14.49
C PRO A 15 -0.15 -24.27 14.91
N ILE A 16 -1.42 -24.38 14.55
CA ILE A 16 -2.49 -23.42 14.88
C ILE A 16 -3.19 -23.81 16.19
N CYS A 17 -3.47 -25.11 16.39
CA CYS A 17 -4.23 -25.58 17.55
C CYS A 17 -3.35 -26.05 18.71
N ARG A 18 -2.05 -26.30 18.51
CA ARG A 18 -1.18 -26.73 19.61
C ARG A 18 -0.92 -25.56 20.55
N GLU A 19 -0.88 -25.84 21.85
CA GLU A 19 -0.41 -24.87 22.83
C GLU A 19 1.05 -24.48 22.54
N PRO A 20 1.39 -23.19 22.59
CA PRO A 20 2.77 -22.75 22.38
C PRO A 20 3.66 -23.28 23.52
N GLU A 21 4.68 -24.05 23.15
CA GLU A 21 5.72 -24.49 24.10
C GLU A 21 6.39 -23.26 24.74
N PRO A 22 6.67 -23.30 26.05
CA PRO A 22 7.39 -22.23 26.71
C PRO A 22 8.79 -22.07 26.09
N PRO A 23 9.30 -20.83 25.99
CA PRO A 23 10.57 -20.57 25.33
C PRO A 23 11.72 -21.33 26.02
N ARG A 24 12.38 -22.21 25.26
CA ARG A 24 13.61 -22.87 25.72
C ARG A 24 14.70 -21.82 25.91
N ARG A 25 15.28 -21.75 27.11
CA ARG A 25 16.42 -20.87 27.41
C ARG A 25 17.59 -21.19 26.46
N PRO A 26 18.21 -20.19 25.82
CA PRO A 26 19.38 -20.43 24.98
C PRO A 26 20.53 -20.94 25.85
N ALA A 27 21.14 -22.04 25.41
CA ALA A 27 22.37 -22.54 26.01
C ALA A 27 23.50 -21.54 25.76
N ARG A 28 24.21 -21.16 26.83
CA ARG A 28 25.42 -20.33 26.75
C ARG A 28 26.49 -21.05 25.92
N PRO A 29 27.08 -20.43 24.88
CA PRO A 29 28.25 -20.99 24.24
C PRO A 29 29.46 -20.88 25.17
N ALA A 30 30.15 -22.01 25.36
CA ALA A 30 31.44 -22.06 26.05
C ALA A 30 32.51 -21.34 25.21
N GLY A 31 33.26 -20.45 25.86
CA GLY A 31 34.30 -19.67 25.21
C GLY A 31 35.48 -20.55 24.78
N ALA A 32 35.81 -20.52 23.49
CA ALA A 32 37.07 -21.01 22.96
C ALA A 32 37.93 -19.82 22.53
N ARG A 33 39.08 -19.65 23.20
CA ARG A 33 40.16 -18.76 22.76
C ARG A 33 40.87 -19.43 21.58
N SER A 34 41.07 -18.71 20.49
CA SER A 34 42.10 -19.04 19.50
C SER A 34 42.61 -17.77 18.82
N THR A 35 43.92 -17.60 18.92
CA THR A 35 44.76 -16.59 18.29
C THR A 35 45.15 -17.05 16.88
N ALA A 36 44.85 -16.27 15.85
CA ALA A 36 45.52 -16.37 14.54
C ALA A 36 45.46 -15.05 13.75
N ALA A 37 46.57 -14.72 13.11
CA ALA A 37 46.91 -13.48 12.41
C ALA A 37 46.24 -13.36 11.00
N PRO A 38 46.31 -12.19 10.33
CA PRO A 38 45.33 -11.78 9.34
C PRO A 38 45.63 -12.28 7.92
N SER A 39 44.63 -12.94 7.31
CA SER A 39 44.62 -13.29 5.89
C SER A 39 43.75 -12.31 5.11
N ARG A 40 44.38 -11.51 4.23
CA ARG A 40 43.71 -10.65 3.26
C ARG A 40 43.09 -11.53 2.15
N ARG A 41 41.76 -11.64 2.10
CA ARG A 41 41.03 -11.97 0.86
C ARG A 41 39.71 -11.21 0.75
N ALA A 42 39.65 -10.45 -0.36
CA ALA A 42 38.54 -10.04 -1.20
C ALA A 42 37.10 -10.04 -0.65
N ARG A 43 36.49 -8.86 -0.77
CA ARG A 43 35.08 -8.53 -0.55
C ARG A 43 34.14 -9.54 -1.22
N ALA A 44 33.58 -10.44 -0.42
CA ALA A 44 32.31 -11.07 -0.73
C ALA A 44 31.21 -10.05 -0.45
N SER A 45 30.39 -9.76 -1.47
CA SER A 45 29.17 -8.97 -1.40
C SER A 45 28.26 -9.49 -0.30
N ALA A 46 28.28 -8.84 0.86
CA ALA A 46 27.28 -9.07 1.90
C ALA A 46 25.96 -8.49 1.38
N THR A 47 25.05 -9.38 0.97
CA THR A 47 23.60 -9.13 0.95
C THR A 47 23.16 -8.88 2.39
N GLY A 48 23.46 -7.67 2.87
CA GLY A 48 23.21 -7.26 4.24
C GLY A 48 21.71 -7.18 4.50
N VAL A 49 21.24 -7.95 5.46
CA VAL A 49 19.90 -7.79 6.05
C VAL A 49 19.80 -6.36 6.57
N LYS A 50 18.99 -5.51 5.93
CA LYS A 50 18.69 -4.16 6.43
C LYS A 50 17.63 -4.27 7.51
N VAL A 51 18.04 -4.14 8.76
CA VAL A 51 17.11 -4.04 9.90
C VAL A 51 16.61 -2.60 9.98
N ARG A 52 15.34 -2.38 9.67
CA ARG A 52 14.67 -1.08 9.90
C ARG A 52 14.10 -1.07 11.32
N ARG A 53 14.61 -0.16 12.16
CA ARG A 53 14.16 0.02 13.54
C ARG A 53 13.03 1.06 13.54
N VAL A 54 11.79 0.60 13.67
CA VAL A 54 10.62 1.47 13.73
C VAL A 54 10.26 1.74 15.19
N ALA A 55 9.91 2.99 15.50
CA ALA A 55 9.38 3.35 16.80
C ALA A 55 8.11 2.54 17.10
N ARG A 56 8.06 1.89 18.26
CA ARG A 56 6.89 1.16 18.76
C ARG A 56 6.58 1.68 20.16
N ALA A 57 5.30 1.76 20.48
CA ALA A 57 4.89 1.97 21.85
C ALA A 57 5.29 0.77 22.73
N ALA A 58 5.41 1.00 24.03
CA ALA A 58 5.76 -0.06 24.98
C ALA A 58 4.64 -1.11 25.03
N ASP A 59 5.00 -2.40 25.18
CA ASP A 59 4.00 -3.46 25.37
C ASP A 59 3.26 -3.20 26.69
N ASP A 60 1.96 -2.93 26.59
CA ASP A 60 1.05 -2.66 27.70
C ASP A 60 0.10 -3.85 27.97
N GLY A 61 0.37 -4.99 27.32
CA GLY A 61 -0.47 -6.18 27.40
C GLY A 61 -1.58 -6.24 26.37
N TYR A 62 -1.75 -5.23 25.50
CA TYR A 62 -2.76 -5.22 24.44
C TYR A 62 -2.65 -6.43 23.50
N ARG A 63 -3.78 -7.10 23.26
CA ARG A 63 -3.89 -8.22 22.32
C ARG A 63 -5.23 -8.13 21.59
N ASN A 64 -5.21 -8.24 20.27
CA ASN A 64 -6.42 -8.28 19.44
C ASN A 64 -6.24 -9.32 18.34
N ALA A 65 -7.32 -10.07 18.03
CA ALA A 65 -7.28 -11.18 17.09
C ALA A 65 -7.15 -10.72 15.62
N LEU A 66 -7.65 -9.53 15.28
CA LEU A 66 -7.55 -8.92 13.96
C LEU A 66 -6.12 -8.45 13.67
N VAL A 67 -5.43 -7.95 14.69
CA VAL A 67 -4.08 -7.38 14.59
C VAL A 67 -3.09 -8.01 15.58
N PRO A 68 -2.84 -9.33 15.49
CA PRO A 68 -2.12 -10.09 16.52
C PRO A 68 -0.64 -9.72 16.66
N GLY A 69 -0.11 -8.92 15.72
CA GLY A 69 1.25 -8.40 15.77
C GLY A 69 1.40 -7.08 16.51
N LEU A 70 0.29 -6.38 16.81
CA LEU A 70 0.29 -5.23 17.72
C LEU A 70 0.39 -5.69 19.18
N ARG A 71 1.12 -4.90 19.97
CA ARG A 71 1.42 -5.19 21.38
C ARG A 71 1.09 -4.04 22.32
N SER A 72 0.64 -2.90 21.78
CA SER A 72 0.30 -1.73 22.57
C SER A 72 -1.04 -1.17 22.11
N SER A 73 -1.86 -0.76 23.07
CA SER A 73 -3.08 0.01 22.84
C SER A 73 -2.81 1.32 22.11
N ALA A 74 -1.67 1.98 22.37
CA ALA A 74 -1.28 3.20 21.66
C ALA A 74 -0.96 2.96 20.17
N ASP A 75 -0.35 1.82 19.83
CA ASP A 75 -0.17 1.45 18.42
C ASP A 75 -1.52 1.08 17.77
N ALA A 76 -2.43 0.45 18.51
CA ALA A 76 -3.77 0.15 18.01
C ALA A 76 -4.60 1.42 17.76
N GLN A 77 -4.57 2.39 18.69
CA GLN A 77 -5.20 3.69 18.51
C GLN A 77 -4.64 4.42 17.28
N ARG A 78 -3.30 4.47 17.14
CA ARG A 78 -2.68 5.06 15.94
C ARG A 78 -3.14 4.36 14.66
N LEU A 79 -3.31 3.04 14.66
CA LEU A 79 -3.84 2.33 13.49
C LEU A 79 -5.30 2.73 13.22
N ALA A 80 -6.15 2.87 14.24
CA ALA A 80 -7.52 3.36 14.09
C ALA A 80 -7.57 4.75 13.44
N GLU A 81 -6.74 5.69 13.92
CA GLU A 81 -6.63 7.04 13.35
C GLU A 81 -6.19 7.01 11.88
N GLU A 82 -5.23 6.16 11.50
CA GLU A 82 -4.80 6.04 10.11
C GLU A 82 -5.86 5.38 9.21
N VAL A 83 -6.65 4.44 9.75
CA VAL A 83 -7.79 3.84 9.05
C VAL A 83 -8.87 4.90 8.81
N ALA A 84 -9.20 5.70 9.82
CA ALA A 84 -10.17 6.79 9.72
C ALA A 84 -9.75 7.85 8.70
N PHE A 85 -8.48 8.26 8.73
CA PHE A 85 -7.91 9.18 7.75
C PHE A 85 -8.00 8.64 6.32
N ALA A 86 -7.60 7.39 6.10
CA ALA A 86 -7.63 6.80 4.78
C ALA A 86 -9.07 6.59 4.26
N ALA A 87 -10.00 6.23 5.14
CA ALA A 87 -11.41 6.09 4.81
C ALA A 87 -12.05 7.43 4.42
N GLY A 88 -11.84 8.48 5.23
CA GLY A 88 -12.39 9.80 4.93
C GLY A 88 -11.78 10.42 3.67
N ARG A 89 -10.48 10.24 3.39
CA ARG A 89 -9.89 10.57 2.07
C ARG A 89 -10.65 9.92 0.91
N LEU A 90 -11.01 8.65 1.03
CA LEU A 90 -11.72 7.94 -0.04
C LEU A 90 -13.16 8.42 -0.21
N ALA A 91 -13.81 8.86 0.87
CA ALA A 91 -15.11 9.52 0.82
C ALA A 91 -15.00 10.87 0.12
N ASP A 92 -14.05 11.72 0.52
CA ASP A 92 -13.77 13.00 -0.13
C ASP A 92 -13.51 12.83 -1.63
N LEU A 93 -12.69 11.83 -2.00
CA LEU A 93 -12.36 11.55 -3.39
C LEU A 93 -13.59 11.14 -4.22
N ALA A 94 -14.57 10.47 -3.61
CA ALA A 94 -15.79 10.02 -4.28
C ALA A 94 -16.85 11.13 -4.36
N ASP A 95 -17.03 11.89 -3.28
CA ASP A 95 -18.17 12.79 -3.11
C ASP A 95 -17.84 14.24 -3.50
N ALA A 96 -16.63 14.71 -3.16
CA ALA A 96 -16.20 16.09 -3.37
C ALA A 96 -14.67 16.18 -3.57
N PRO A 97 -14.13 15.58 -4.64
CA PRO A 97 -12.69 15.54 -4.85
C PRO A 97 -12.11 16.96 -4.91
N GLY A 98 -11.00 17.18 -4.21
CA GLY A 98 -10.29 18.46 -4.16
C GLY A 98 -9.13 18.55 -5.15
N GLY A 99 -8.69 19.78 -5.45
CA GLY A 99 -7.48 20.05 -6.23
C GLY A 99 -7.48 19.38 -7.61
N LEU A 100 -6.36 18.74 -7.99
CA LEU A 100 -6.25 18.10 -9.31
C LEU A 100 -7.13 16.85 -9.46
N TYR A 101 -7.60 16.26 -8.36
CA TYR A 101 -8.59 15.18 -8.45
C TYR A 101 -9.94 15.71 -8.94
N ALA A 102 -10.35 16.90 -8.50
CA ALA A 102 -11.55 17.58 -8.98
C ALA A 102 -11.46 17.87 -10.48
N GLU A 103 -10.31 18.38 -10.91
CA GLU A 103 -10.03 18.64 -12.33
C GLU A 103 -10.10 17.34 -13.16
N ALA A 104 -9.51 16.25 -12.67
CA ALA A 104 -9.55 14.96 -13.37
C ALA A 104 -10.98 14.41 -13.50
N ALA A 105 -11.80 14.52 -12.45
CA ALA A 105 -13.19 14.05 -12.47
C ALA A 105 -14.11 14.89 -13.35
N SER A 106 -13.85 16.20 -13.45
CA SER A 106 -14.68 17.15 -14.20
C SER A 106 -14.25 17.34 -15.65
N GLU A 107 -13.13 16.74 -16.07
CA GLU A 107 -12.59 16.86 -17.42
C GLU A 107 -13.57 16.27 -18.46
N PRO A 108 -14.00 17.05 -19.47
CA PRO A 108 -14.95 16.58 -20.48
C PRO A 108 -14.42 15.43 -21.35
N ASP A 109 -13.12 15.44 -21.65
CA ASP A 109 -12.48 14.32 -22.33
C ASP A 109 -11.99 13.29 -21.31
N ARG A 110 -12.63 12.12 -21.30
CA ARG A 110 -12.30 11.04 -20.37
C ARG A 110 -10.83 10.63 -20.44
N GLU A 111 -10.20 10.67 -21.61
CA GLU A 111 -8.78 10.33 -21.75
C GLU A 111 -7.89 11.37 -21.07
N GLU A 112 -8.26 12.64 -21.08
CA GLU A 112 -7.54 13.70 -20.36
C GLU A 112 -7.69 13.54 -18.83
N GLY A 113 -8.89 13.18 -18.35
CA GLY A 113 -9.13 12.86 -16.95
C GLY A 113 -8.32 11.64 -16.47
N LEU A 114 -8.32 10.56 -17.26
CA LEU A 114 -7.50 9.36 -17.01
C LEU A 114 -6.00 9.68 -16.97
N TRP A 115 -5.55 10.57 -17.86
CA TRP A 115 -4.15 10.95 -17.94
C TRP A 115 -3.73 11.80 -16.74
N LEU A 116 -4.55 12.75 -16.31
CA LEU A 116 -4.28 13.54 -15.13
C LEU A 116 -4.21 12.66 -13.87
N ALA A 117 -5.15 11.72 -13.69
CA ALA A 117 -5.10 10.75 -12.60
C ALA A 117 -3.83 9.87 -12.67
N THR A 118 -3.39 9.50 -13.87
CA THR A 118 -2.12 8.78 -14.09
C THR A 118 -0.92 9.59 -13.62
N LEU A 119 -0.83 10.87 -14.00
CA LEU A 119 0.24 11.77 -13.55
C LEU A 119 0.25 11.91 -12.03
N ILE A 120 -0.93 12.06 -11.41
CA ILE A 120 -1.06 12.14 -9.95
C ILE A 120 -0.49 10.88 -9.28
N ALA A 121 -0.90 9.69 -9.74
CA ALA A 121 -0.47 8.43 -9.12
C ALA A 121 1.02 8.13 -9.35
N VAL A 122 1.56 8.42 -10.55
CA VAL A 122 2.97 8.15 -10.88
C VAL A 122 3.91 9.11 -10.15
N LEU A 123 3.56 10.39 -10.07
CA LEU A 123 4.39 11.38 -9.39
C LEU A 123 4.19 11.35 -7.87
N GLY A 124 3.00 10.95 -7.42
CA GLY A 124 2.59 10.93 -6.03
C GLY A 124 2.42 12.36 -5.47
N PRO A 125 1.26 12.71 -4.87
CA PRO A 125 1.14 14.00 -4.19
C PRO A 125 2.19 14.18 -3.09
N LEU A 126 2.71 15.39 -2.95
CA LEU A 126 3.67 15.78 -1.91
C LEU A 126 2.99 15.87 -0.54
N THR A 127 3.79 15.81 0.53
CA THR A 127 3.34 16.05 1.92
C THR A 127 3.53 17.51 2.34
N SER A 128 3.55 18.44 1.39
CA SER A 128 3.69 19.89 1.60
C SER A 128 2.35 20.62 1.45
N ASP A 129 2.34 21.91 1.76
CA ASP A 129 1.16 22.78 1.61
C ASP A 129 0.63 22.83 0.17
N ASP A 130 1.50 22.58 -0.81
CA ASP A 130 1.12 22.34 -2.19
C ASP A 130 1.35 20.86 -2.58
N PRO A 131 0.37 19.96 -2.36
CA PRO A 131 0.53 18.55 -2.66
C PRO A 131 0.67 18.25 -4.16
N PHE A 132 0.21 19.14 -5.03
CA PHE A 132 0.15 18.92 -6.48
C PHE A 132 1.21 19.69 -7.27
N ALA A 133 2.17 20.34 -6.60
CA ALA A 133 3.21 21.13 -7.24
C ALA A 133 3.95 20.36 -8.35
N GLY A 134 4.40 19.13 -8.06
CA GLY A 134 5.09 18.28 -9.01
C GLY A 134 4.22 17.90 -10.21
N VAL A 135 2.95 17.56 -9.95
CA VAL A 135 1.99 17.20 -11.01
C VAL A 135 1.70 18.39 -11.92
N ARG A 136 1.55 19.60 -11.36
CA ARG A 136 1.36 20.82 -12.16
C ARG A 136 2.59 21.16 -13.00
N ALA A 137 3.79 21.01 -12.45
CA ALA A 137 5.04 21.25 -13.17
C ALA A 137 5.23 20.28 -14.35
N ALA A 138 4.82 19.02 -14.19
CA ALA A 138 4.91 17.99 -15.22
C ALA A 138 3.65 17.88 -16.10
N ARG A 139 2.70 18.81 -16.02
CA ARG A 139 1.42 18.67 -16.71
C ARG A 139 1.59 18.84 -18.22
N VAL A 140 1.21 17.80 -18.96
CA VAL A 140 1.02 17.80 -20.42
C VAL A 140 -0.32 17.16 -20.73
N ARG A 141 -0.95 17.49 -21.87
CA ARG A 141 -2.22 16.86 -22.24
C ARG A 141 -2.01 15.45 -22.78
N TRP A 142 -3.04 14.62 -22.67
CA TRP A 142 -3.05 13.33 -23.35
C TRP A 142 -2.96 13.51 -24.86
N ALA A 143 -3.74 14.45 -25.41
CA ALA A 143 -3.82 14.74 -26.84
C ALA A 143 -2.50 15.18 -27.47
N ASP A 144 -1.57 15.76 -26.70
CA ASP A 144 -0.28 16.25 -27.17
C ASP A 144 0.68 15.10 -27.56
N ARG A 145 0.38 13.86 -27.15
CA ARG A 145 1.20 12.66 -27.41
C ARG A 145 2.66 12.81 -26.98
N SER A 146 2.89 13.63 -25.95
CA SER A 146 4.19 13.86 -25.34
C SER A 146 4.25 13.24 -23.95
N THR A 147 5.45 12.84 -23.55
CA THR A 147 5.77 12.50 -22.17
C THR A 147 6.38 13.74 -21.52
N PRO A 148 5.95 14.12 -20.30
CA PRO A 148 6.53 15.27 -19.64
C PRO A 148 7.97 14.99 -19.23
N SER A 149 8.83 16.00 -19.37
CA SER A 149 10.15 15.95 -18.73
C SER A 149 9.98 16.12 -17.23
N LEU A 150 10.64 15.27 -16.45
CA LEU A 150 10.59 15.33 -14.99
C LEU A 150 11.84 15.96 -14.35
N ASP A 151 12.66 16.67 -15.13
CA ASP A 151 13.83 17.37 -14.60
C ASP A 151 13.42 18.45 -13.59
N GLY A 152 13.98 18.38 -12.38
CA GLY A 152 13.62 19.26 -11.27
C GLY A 152 12.20 19.07 -10.69
N VAL A 153 11.41 18.11 -11.17
CA VAL A 153 10.05 17.86 -10.67
C VAL A 153 10.11 17.06 -9.36
N PRO A 154 9.55 17.58 -8.25
CA PRO A 154 9.52 16.85 -6.99
C PRO A 154 8.55 15.66 -7.05
N LEU A 155 8.96 14.54 -6.45
CA LEU A 155 8.15 13.32 -6.35
C LEU A 155 7.64 13.11 -4.92
N GLY A 156 6.40 12.64 -4.80
CA GLY A 156 5.77 12.32 -3.53
C GLY A 156 6.28 11.00 -2.93
N PRO A 157 5.96 10.74 -1.65
CA PRO A 157 6.44 9.55 -0.93
C PRO A 157 5.92 8.23 -1.49
N ARG A 158 4.88 8.25 -2.34
CA ARG A 158 4.27 7.07 -2.97
C ARG A 158 4.40 7.06 -4.50
N ALA A 159 5.32 7.85 -5.05
CA ALA A 159 5.60 7.88 -6.48
C ALA A 159 5.90 6.48 -7.04
N GLY A 160 5.58 6.28 -8.33
CA GLY A 160 5.78 5.00 -9.03
C GLY A 160 7.25 4.57 -9.14
N ALA A 161 8.17 5.51 -8.99
CA ALA A 161 9.61 5.28 -9.02
C ALA A 161 10.32 6.13 -7.96
N PRO A 162 11.52 5.73 -7.50
CA PRO A 162 12.27 6.47 -6.49
C PRO A 162 12.93 7.75 -7.03
N ASP A 163 13.00 7.93 -8.35
CA ASP A 163 13.64 9.06 -9.02
C ASP A 163 12.86 9.48 -10.27
N ALA A 164 13.12 10.72 -10.71
CA ALA A 164 12.45 11.34 -11.87
C ALA A 164 12.63 10.52 -13.15
N ALA A 165 13.85 10.02 -13.41
CA ALA A 165 14.12 9.23 -14.60
C ALA A 165 13.31 7.93 -14.63
N GLY A 166 13.09 7.29 -13.49
CA GLY A 166 12.24 6.11 -13.36
C GLY A 166 10.76 6.41 -13.55
N ALA A 167 10.28 7.55 -13.05
CA ALA A 167 8.90 7.98 -13.22
C ALA A 167 8.63 8.35 -14.69
N GLU A 168 9.56 9.03 -15.35
CA GLU A 168 9.48 9.39 -16.78
C GLU A 168 9.40 8.14 -17.65
N ARG A 169 10.27 7.15 -17.41
CA ARG A 169 10.19 5.83 -18.06
C ARG A 169 8.85 5.12 -17.81
N GLY A 170 8.26 5.31 -16.64
CA GLY A 170 6.94 4.76 -16.31
C GLY A 170 5.81 5.42 -17.09
N LEU A 171 5.84 6.75 -17.22
CA LEU A 171 4.89 7.51 -18.03
C LEU A 171 5.01 7.17 -19.52
N ASP A 172 6.22 7.09 -20.06
CA ASP A 172 6.49 6.63 -21.42
C ASP A 172 5.90 5.23 -21.67
N ALA A 173 6.19 4.29 -20.77
CA ALA A 173 5.73 2.91 -20.91
C ALA A 173 4.21 2.80 -20.80
N TYR A 174 3.59 3.56 -19.89
CA TYR A 174 2.14 3.63 -19.74
C TYR A 174 1.48 4.19 -21.00
N ARG A 175 1.96 5.31 -21.54
CA ARG A 175 1.41 5.92 -22.75
C ARG A 175 1.51 4.95 -23.92
N ALA A 176 2.69 4.38 -24.16
CA ALA A 176 2.88 3.41 -25.25
C ALA A 176 1.98 2.16 -25.08
N TRP A 177 1.77 1.70 -23.84
CA TRP A 177 0.87 0.59 -23.55
C TRP A 177 -0.60 0.94 -23.84
N ALA A 178 -1.07 2.11 -23.40
CA ALA A 178 -2.42 2.58 -23.62
C ALA A 178 -2.70 2.84 -25.11
N GLU A 179 -1.77 3.45 -25.84
CA GLU A 179 -1.90 3.70 -27.28
C GLU A 179 -2.03 2.42 -28.09
N ARG A 180 -1.26 1.36 -27.75
CA ARG A 180 -1.39 0.05 -28.39
C ARG A 180 -2.77 -0.59 -28.19
N ALA A 181 -3.47 -0.24 -27.12
CA ALA A 181 -4.81 -0.71 -26.84
C ALA A 181 -5.91 0.19 -27.45
N GLY A 182 -5.54 1.31 -28.09
CA GLY A 182 -6.48 2.28 -28.66
C GLY A 182 -6.93 3.39 -27.70
N GLY A 183 -6.25 3.56 -26.56
CA GLY A 183 -6.56 4.56 -25.53
C GLY A 183 -6.44 3.99 -24.12
N GLN A 184 -6.41 4.88 -23.11
CA GLN A 184 -6.29 4.48 -21.71
C GLN A 184 -7.53 3.72 -21.25
N GLY A 185 -8.73 4.18 -21.62
CA GLY A 185 -9.97 3.50 -21.27
C GLY A 185 -10.02 2.07 -21.80
N ALA A 186 -9.59 1.85 -23.05
CA ALA A 186 -9.52 0.53 -23.66
C ALA A 186 -8.48 -0.37 -22.98
N ALA A 187 -7.33 0.18 -22.59
CA ALA A 187 -6.26 -0.54 -21.92
C ALA A 187 -6.67 -1.03 -20.52
N LEU A 188 -7.35 -0.16 -19.76
CA LEU A 188 -7.75 -0.38 -18.37
C LEU A 188 -9.01 -1.24 -18.23
N LEU A 189 -10.06 -0.98 -19.03
CA LEU A 189 -11.38 -1.59 -18.81
C LEU A 189 -11.54 -2.99 -19.41
N GLY A 190 -10.70 -3.36 -20.37
CA GLY A 190 -10.71 -4.70 -20.97
C GLY A 190 -12.02 -5.02 -21.72
N ALA A 191 -12.46 -6.27 -21.63
CA ALA A 191 -13.60 -6.77 -22.41
C ALA A 191 -14.96 -6.40 -21.78
N PRO A 192 -16.02 -6.24 -22.61
CA PRO A 192 -17.39 -6.12 -22.12
C PRO A 192 -17.76 -7.30 -21.20
N GLY A 193 -18.42 -7.00 -20.07
CA GLY A 193 -18.90 -8.00 -19.11
C GLY A 193 -17.92 -8.41 -18.00
N TRP A 194 -16.72 -7.83 -17.93
CA TRP A 194 -15.88 -7.98 -16.74
C TRP A 194 -16.50 -7.26 -15.54
N THR A 195 -16.42 -7.88 -14.36
CA THR A 195 -16.78 -7.22 -13.10
C THR A 195 -15.74 -6.14 -12.74
N PRO A 196 -16.09 -5.15 -11.91
CA PRO A 196 -15.15 -4.13 -11.47
C PRO A 196 -13.87 -4.71 -10.83
N GLU A 197 -14.00 -5.79 -10.06
CA GLU A 197 -12.88 -6.51 -9.41
C GLU A 197 -11.97 -7.13 -10.45
N ARG A 198 -12.55 -7.83 -11.43
CA ARG A 198 -11.77 -8.43 -12.51
C ARG A 198 -11.06 -7.38 -13.36
N ARG A 199 -11.68 -6.23 -13.59
CA ARG A 199 -11.03 -5.11 -14.31
C ARG A 199 -9.85 -4.57 -13.49
N PHE A 200 -10.04 -4.35 -12.19
CA PHE A 200 -8.99 -3.91 -11.29
C PHE A 200 -7.78 -4.87 -11.34
N ASP A 201 -8.00 -6.16 -11.12
CA ASP A 201 -6.92 -7.16 -11.09
C ASP A 201 -6.15 -7.22 -12.41
N ARG A 202 -6.87 -7.24 -13.53
CA ARG A 202 -6.22 -7.32 -14.85
C ARG A 202 -5.48 -6.04 -15.21
N ALA A 203 -6.02 -4.87 -14.86
CA ALA A 203 -5.31 -3.62 -15.02
C ALA A 203 -4.06 -3.59 -14.12
N TYR A 204 -4.18 -4.00 -12.86
CA TYR A 204 -3.10 -4.02 -11.89
C TYR A 204 -1.93 -4.94 -12.32
N GLU A 205 -2.25 -6.13 -12.82
CA GLU A 205 -1.28 -7.08 -13.39
C GLU A 205 -0.55 -6.46 -14.60
N ARG A 206 -1.29 -5.87 -15.55
CA ARG A 206 -0.72 -5.28 -16.77
C ARG A 206 0.16 -4.08 -16.47
N LEU A 207 -0.29 -3.19 -15.58
CA LEU A 207 0.51 -2.07 -15.11
C LEU A 207 1.79 -2.55 -14.42
N GLY A 208 1.76 -3.70 -13.74
CA GLY A 208 2.93 -4.30 -13.09
C GLY A 208 4.02 -4.81 -14.03
N ALA A 209 3.68 -5.03 -15.31
CA ALA A 209 4.65 -5.37 -16.33
C ALA A 209 5.38 -4.13 -16.89
N LEU A 210 4.92 -2.92 -16.55
CA LEU A 210 5.53 -1.68 -17.00
C LEU A 210 6.65 -1.25 -16.04
N PRO A 211 7.78 -0.74 -16.56
CA PRO A 211 8.81 -0.15 -15.72
C PRO A 211 8.27 1.10 -15.00
N GLY A 212 8.88 1.49 -13.88
CA GLY A 212 8.57 2.76 -13.22
C GLY A 212 7.19 2.86 -12.55
N LEU A 213 6.50 1.74 -12.39
CA LEU A 213 5.17 1.64 -11.78
C LEU A 213 5.18 0.69 -10.58
N ALA A 214 5.74 1.17 -9.47
CA ALA A 214 5.74 0.44 -8.20
C ALA A 214 4.31 0.12 -7.72
N ARG A 215 4.20 -0.89 -6.84
CA ARG A 215 2.93 -1.37 -6.27
C ARG A 215 2.06 -0.23 -5.70
N PRO A 216 2.60 0.72 -4.87
CA PRO A 216 1.81 1.83 -4.34
C PRO A 216 1.13 2.69 -5.39
N ALA A 217 1.84 3.06 -6.46
CA ALA A 217 1.32 3.92 -7.52
C ALA A 217 0.28 3.19 -8.39
N ARG A 218 0.50 1.91 -8.70
CA ARG A 218 -0.48 1.11 -9.46
C ARG A 218 -1.79 0.94 -8.69
N TYR A 219 -1.67 0.64 -7.40
CA TYR A 219 -2.84 0.46 -6.55
C TYR A 219 -3.60 1.79 -6.38
N ASP A 220 -2.90 2.87 -6.03
CA ASP A 220 -3.52 4.20 -5.85
C ASP A 220 -4.12 4.75 -7.15
N LEU A 221 -3.49 4.51 -8.31
CA LEU A 221 -4.08 4.86 -9.61
C LEU A 221 -5.46 4.22 -9.76
N LEU A 222 -5.56 2.90 -9.66
CA LEU A 222 -6.82 2.20 -9.91
C LEU A 222 -7.89 2.53 -8.88
N VAL A 223 -7.51 2.68 -7.61
CA VAL A 223 -8.44 3.15 -6.56
C VAL A 223 -8.93 4.56 -6.87
N THR A 224 -8.03 5.47 -7.25
CA THR A 224 -8.39 6.84 -7.62
C THR A 224 -9.34 6.86 -8.82
N LEU A 225 -9.07 6.07 -9.86
CA LEU A 225 -9.94 5.99 -11.03
C LEU A 225 -11.35 5.48 -10.69
N GLY A 226 -11.44 4.48 -9.81
CA GLY A 226 -12.72 3.96 -9.31
C GLY A 226 -13.49 5.01 -8.52
N ARG A 227 -12.81 5.70 -7.59
CA ARG A 227 -13.42 6.71 -6.72
C ARG A 227 -13.88 7.95 -7.46
N LEU A 228 -13.12 8.40 -8.46
CA LEU A 228 -13.50 9.54 -9.31
C LEU A 228 -14.56 9.18 -10.38
N GLY A 229 -14.98 7.92 -10.49
CA GLY A 229 -15.90 7.46 -11.54
C GLY A 229 -15.28 7.43 -12.95
N LEU A 230 -13.96 7.57 -13.06
CA LEU A 230 -13.23 7.55 -14.34
C LEU A 230 -13.04 6.14 -14.91
N ALA A 231 -13.17 5.11 -14.08
CA ALA A 231 -13.18 3.70 -14.50
C ALA A 231 -14.05 2.86 -13.54
N ASP A 232 -14.80 1.90 -14.08
CA ASP A 232 -15.58 0.96 -13.27
C ASP A 232 -14.68 -0.18 -12.77
N VAL A 233 -13.85 0.14 -11.78
CA VAL A 233 -12.83 -0.73 -11.16
C VAL A 233 -12.91 -0.62 -9.64
N ARG A 234 -12.73 -1.76 -8.94
CA ARG A 234 -12.66 -1.81 -7.47
C ARG A 234 -11.74 -2.95 -7.04
N PRO A 235 -10.87 -2.78 -6.03
CA PRO A 235 -10.08 -3.90 -5.53
C PRO A 235 -10.93 -4.90 -4.73
N ASP A 236 -10.54 -6.17 -4.79
CA ASP A 236 -10.96 -7.23 -3.86
C ASP A 236 -9.80 -7.77 -3.00
N ALA A 237 -8.57 -7.31 -3.28
CA ALA A 237 -7.35 -7.56 -2.53
C ALA A 237 -6.49 -6.29 -2.46
N LEU A 238 -5.58 -6.22 -1.48
CA LEU A 238 -4.59 -5.14 -1.39
C LEU A 238 -3.39 -5.40 -2.30
N HIS A 239 -3.18 -6.63 -2.77
CA HIS A 239 -2.04 -6.99 -3.62
C HIS A 239 -0.69 -6.72 -2.94
N PHE A 240 -0.53 -7.15 -1.68
CA PHE A 240 0.70 -6.97 -0.90
C PHE A 240 1.93 -7.51 -1.62
N ALA A 241 3.03 -6.75 -1.63
CA ALA A 241 4.27 -7.11 -2.30
C ALA A 241 5.46 -7.05 -1.34
N ASP A 242 6.66 -7.18 -1.89
CA ASP A 242 7.90 -6.88 -1.18
C ASP A 242 8.32 -5.44 -1.51
N GLY A 243 8.87 -4.73 -0.52
CA GLY A 243 9.57 -3.46 -0.76
C GLY A 243 8.74 -2.17 -0.60
N ASP A 244 7.46 -2.24 -0.25
CA ASP A 244 6.64 -1.06 0.08
C ASP A 244 6.19 -1.01 1.54
N ASP A 245 5.93 0.20 2.04
CA ASP A 245 5.64 0.46 3.46
C ASP A 245 4.34 -0.19 3.93
N ALA A 246 3.28 -0.22 3.11
CA ALA A 246 2.02 -0.87 3.45
C ALA A 246 2.20 -2.37 3.63
N SER A 247 2.87 -3.04 2.68
CA SER A 247 3.14 -4.48 2.79
C SER A 247 4.04 -4.85 3.96
N LEU A 248 5.02 -4.00 4.29
CA LEU A 248 5.87 -4.17 5.48
C LEU A 248 5.12 -3.92 6.78
N ALA A 249 4.21 -2.95 6.80
CA ALA A 249 3.33 -2.68 7.95
C ALA A 249 2.33 -3.83 8.16
N ALA A 250 1.68 -4.32 7.10
CA ALA A 250 0.76 -5.46 7.16
C ALA A 250 1.39 -6.67 7.84
N ARG A 251 2.62 -7.05 7.46
CA ARG A 251 3.34 -8.18 8.10
C ARG A 251 3.54 -7.99 9.60
N ARG A 252 3.73 -6.73 10.02
CA ARG A 252 3.94 -6.38 11.43
C ARG A 252 2.63 -6.30 12.20
N VAL A 253 1.61 -5.64 11.66
CA VAL A 253 0.28 -5.49 12.24
C VAL A 253 -0.38 -6.86 12.39
N PHE A 254 -0.36 -7.64 11.32
CA PHE A 254 -0.96 -8.97 11.28
C PHE A 254 -0.04 -10.07 11.83
N GLY A 255 1.22 -9.80 12.13
CA GLY A 255 2.14 -10.79 12.72
C GLY A 255 2.35 -12.04 11.86
N ILE A 256 2.23 -11.94 10.54
CA ILE A 256 2.37 -13.05 9.59
C ILE A 256 3.04 -12.57 8.30
N ALA A 257 3.73 -13.47 7.59
CA ALA A 257 4.40 -13.14 6.32
C ALA A 257 3.79 -13.84 5.10
N ASP A 258 2.87 -14.78 5.31
CA ASP A 258 2.15 -15.48 4.25
C ASP A 258 1.18 -14.53 3.56
N ARG A 259 1.34 -14.34 2.25
CA ARG A 259 0.59 -13.33 1.49
C ARG A 259 -0.90 -13.61 1.47
N PHE A 260 -1.32 -14.86 1.31
CA PHE A 260 -2.75 -15.21 1.30
C PHE A 260 -3.41 -14.89 2.64
N LEU A 261 -2.73 -15.21 3.74
CA LEU A 261 -3.23 -14.88 5.08
C LEU A 261 -3.16 -13.37 5.39
N LEU A 262 -2.23 -12.62 4.79
CA LEU A 262 -2.23 -11.16 4.88
C LEU A 262 -3.45 -10.54 4.22
N GLU A 263 -3.76 -10.94 2.98
CA GLU A 263 -4.93 -10.44 2.25
C GLU A 263 -6.21 -10.73 3.04
N ARG A 264 -6.37 -11.98 3.49
CA ARG A 264 -7.54 -12.37 4.30
C ARG A 264 -7.67 -11.54 5.59
N ARG A 265 -6.58 -11.36 6.35
CA ARG A 265 -6.62 -10.58 7.59
C ARG A 265 -6.89 -9.10 7.35
N ALA A 266 -6.43 -8.56 6.23
CA ALA A 266 -6.78 -7.21 5.83
C ALA A 266 -8.28 -7.11 5.50
N SER A 267 -8.85 -8.07 4.76
CA SER A 267 -10.30 -8.13 4.54
C SER A 267 -11.08 -8.24 5.85
N ASP A 268 -10.68 -9.14 6.77
CA ASP A 268 -11.32 -9.29 8.08
C ASP A 268 -11.24 -7.99 8.90
N LEU A 269 -10.13 -7.26 8.85
CA LEU A 269 -9.98 -5.95 9.52
C LEU A 269 -10.86 -4.88 8.88
N ALA A 270 -10.88 -4.77 7.55
CA ALA A 270 -11.69 -3.80 6.84
C ALA A 270 -13.19 -4.01 7.10
N GLU A 271 -13.63 -5.27 7.10
CA GLU A 271 -15.00 -5.65 7.45
C GLU A 271 -15.33 -5.28 8.91
N ALA A 272 -14.44 -5.60 9.86
CA ALA A 272 -14.66 -5.29 11.27
C ALA A 272 -14.71 -3.78 11.56
N CYS A 273 -13.92 -2.97 10.84
CA CYS A 273 -13.95 -1.51 10.94
C CYS A 273 -15.09 -0.88 10.12
N ASP A 274 -15.79 -1.66 9.29
CA ASP A 274 -16.80 -1.18 8.34
C ASP A 274 -16.25 -0.02 7.47
N VAL A 275 -15.12 -0.30 6.82
CA VAL A 275 -14.44 0.61 5.88
C VAL A 275 -14.14 -0.11 4.56
N PRO A 276 -14.00 0.63 3.44
CA PRO A 276 -13.54 0.03 2.19
C PRO A 276 -12.17 -0.63 2.33
N LEU A 277 -11.95 -1.79 1.69
CA LEU A 277 -10.70 -2.53 1.77
C LEU A 277 -9.49 -1.67 1.38
N GLU A 278 -9.63 -0.88 0.32
CA GLU A 278 -8.59 0.02 -0.18
C GLU A 278 -8.14 1.09 0.82
N ALA A 279 -8.95 1.42 1.84
CA ALA A 279 -8.54 2.34 2.90
C ALA A 279 -7.33 1.80 3.66
N LEU A 280 -7.24 0.47 3.82
CA LEU A 280 -6.14 -0.15 4.53
C LEU A 280 -4.79 0.04 3.83
N ASP A 281 -4.75 0.28 2.52
CA ASP A 281 -3.48 0.46 1.81
C ASP A 281 -2.73 1.72 2.28
N LEU A 282 -3.42 2.85 2.33
CA LEU A 282 -2.84 4.10 2.82
C LEU A 282 -2.66 4.08 4.34
N ALA A 283 -3.64 3.52 5.06
CA ALA A 283 -3.57 3.42 6.52
C ALA A 283 -2.33 2.62 6.98
N LEU A 284 -2.07 1.46 6.36
CA LEU A 284 -0.91 0.64 6.65
C LEU A 284 0.40 1.33 6.24
N ALA A 285 0.42 2.02 5.10
CA ALA A 285 1.60 2.80 4.70
C ALA A 285 1.94 3.88 5.72
N ASN A 286 0.94 4.64 6.19
CA ASN A 286 1.12 5.68 7.19
C ASN A 286 1.53 5.10 8.54
N PHE A 287 0.85 4.04 8.99
CA PHE A 287 1.19 3.34 10.23
C PHE A 287 2.64 2.84 10.23
N GLY A 288 3.12 2.40 9.05
CA GLY A 288 4.48 1.92 8.87
C GLY A 288 5.53 3.00 8.63
N SER A 289 5.11 4.23 8.32
CA SER A 289 5.96 5.36 7.95
C SER A 289 6.57 6.02 9.17
N GLU A 290 7.84 6.44 9.05
CA GLU A 290 8.51 7.32 10.01
C GLU A 290 8.58 8.76 9.50
N ARG A 291 8.11 9.02 8.28
CA ARG A 291 8.23 10.29 7.56
C ARG A 291 7.03 11.21 7.77
N GLY A 292 6.20 10.92 8.78
CA GLY A 292 4.89 11.53 8.96
C GLY A 292 3.80 10.90 8.10
N ARG A 293 2.59 11.42 8.24
CA ARG A 293 1.38 10.97 7.54
C ARG A 293 1.44 11.38 6.07
N ILE A 294 1.25 10.42 5.20
CA ILE A 294 1.10 10.65 3.75
C ILE A 294 -0.37 11.01 3.51
N THR A 295 -0.62 12.23 3.02
CA THR A 295 -1.99 12.72 2.79
C THR A 295 -2.54 12.34 1.43
N GLN A 296 -1.67 12.03 0.45
CA GLN A 296 -2.05 11.78 -0.94
C GLN A 296 -2.99 12.89 -1.48
N GLY A 297 -2.65 14.14 -1.20
CA GLY A 297 -3.40 15.32 -1.68
C GLY A 297 -4.70 15.63 -0.94
N ALA A 298 -5.08 14.83 0.06
CA ALA A 298 -6.21 15.13 0.94
C ALA A 298 -5.86 16.20 1.98
N SER A 299 -6.90 16.84 2.54
CA SER A 299 -6.76 17.70 3.72
C SER A 299 -6.19 16.91 4.91
N ALA A 300 -5.48 17.58 5.82
CA ALA A 300 -5.07 16.98 7.08
C ALA A 300 -6.28 16.55 7.94
N ASP A 301 -7.42 17.22 7.75
CA ASP A 301 -8.67 17.00 8.48
C ASP A 301 -9.59 15.99 7.77
N ALA A 302 -9.10 15.26 6.75
CA ALA A 302 -9.89 14.29 5.98
C ALA A 302 -10.26 13.01 6.77
N ALA A 303 -10.07 12.97 8.09
CA ALA A 303 -10.46 11.82 8.90
C ALA A 303 -11.98 11.74 9.05
N ASP A 304 -12.55 10.56 8.84
CA ASP A 304 -13.94 10.27 9.16
C ASP A 304 -14.04 9.89 10.65
N PRO A 305 -14.63 10.74 11.51
CA PRO A 305 -14.73 10.44 12.95
C PRO A 305 -15.54 9.18 13.23
N ALA A 306 -16.56 8.89 12.41
CA ALA A 306 -17.35 7.68 12.59
C ALA A 306 -16.54 6.43 12.21
N ALA A 307 -15.65 6.51 11.22
CA ALA A 307 -14.72 5.42 10.90
C ALA A 307 -13.68 5.23 12.00
N GLU A 308 -13.24 6.31 12.66
CA GLU A 308 -12.35 6.22 13.84
C GLU A 308 -13.01 5.46 14.97
N ASP A 309 -14.24 5.81 15.34
CA ASP A 309 -14.99 5.13 16.40
C ASP A 309 -15.17 3.63 16.10
N ARG A 310 -15.53 3.28 14.86
CA ARG A 310 -15.68 1.87 14.44
C ARG A 310 -14.34 1.12 14.45
N ALA A 311 -13.26 1.76 14.00
CA ALA A 311 -11.93 1.17 14.01
C ALA A 311 -11.41 0.98 15.44
N ALA A 312 -11.56 1.97 16.31
CA ALA A 312 -11.21 1.90 17.72
C ALA A 312 -11.98 0.76 18.42
N ALA A 313 -13.30 0.68 18.20
CA ALA A 313 -14.14 -0.40 18.72
C ALA A 313 -13.70 -1.79 18.23
N ALA A 314 -13.42 -1.95 16.93
CA ALA A 314 -12.92 -3.21 16.36
C ALA A 314 -11.54 -3.61 16.93
N LEU A 315 -10.71 -2.61 17.22
CA LEU A 315 -9.40 -2.79 17.82
C LEU A 315 -9.45 -2.92 19.35
N GLY A 316 -10.56 -2.59 20.00
CA GLY A 316 -10.72 -2.65 21.45
C GLY A 316 -9.93 -1.57 22.19
N VAL A 317 -9.87 -0.37 21.62
CA VAL A 317 -9.27 0.85 22.20
C VAL A 317 -10.28 1.98 22.27
#